data_AF-A0A927IQ74-F1
#
_entry.id   AF-A0A927IQ74-F1
#
_cell.length_a   1.000
_cell.length_b   1.000
_cell.length_c   1.000
_cell.angle_alpha   90.00
_cell.angle_beta   90.00
_cell.angle_gamma   90.00
#
_symmetry.space_group_name_H-M   'P 1'
#
loop_
_entity.id
_entity.type
_entity.pdbx_description
1 polymer ?
#
loop_
_entity_poly.entity_id
_entity_poly.type
_entity_poly.pdbx_seq_one_letter_code
_entity_poly.pdbx_strand_id
1 'polypeptide(L)'
;MAAIQRTAGTRTMPDVLKSWLGNRREPEQDLADLDSGRQLSLVSYLVGERGRSKRHYLVLGGSPDDLAAVIGPGPHRIYRTDGTRPRGVEAAFTTIDGADATGHDWQLAIPKVDVRTFRRALDLAWPHPERRSTDDPSTDHY
;
A
#
# COMPACT_ATOMS: atom_id res chain seq x y z
N MET A 1 -2.35 19.70 -12.86
CA MET A 1 -2.24 18.47 -12.03
C MET A 1 -0.92 17.81 -12.36
N ALA A 2 -0.06 17.54 -11.37
CA ALA A 2 1.15 16.77 -11.60
C ALA A 2 0.77 15.33 -11.99
N ALA A 3 1.52 14.73 -12.92
CA ALA A 3 1.29 13.33 -13.30
C ALA A 3 1.60 12.42 -12.10
N ILE A 4 0.69 11.50 -11.78
CA ILE A 4 0.90 10.50 -10.71
C ILE A 4 2.00 9.54 -11.16
N GLN A 5 3.06 9.46 -10.36
CA GLN A 5 4.24 8.65 -10.65
C GLN A 5 3.95 7.18 -10.34
N ARG A 6 4.40 6.24 -11.17
CA ARG A 6 4.22 4.80 -10.87
C ARG A 6 5.25 4.30 -9.87
N THR A 7 4.85 3.35 -9.01
CA THR A 7 5.77 2.66 -8.10
C THR A 7 6.77 1.79 -8.86
N ALA A 8 7.86 1.43 -8.18
CA ALA A 8 8.93 0.59 -8.70
C ALA A 8 8.43 -0.78 -9.17
N GLY A 9 7.40 -1.36 -8.54
CA GLY A 9 6.78 -2.62 -8.94
C GLY A 9 5.70 -2.53 -10.03
N THR A 10 5.18 -1.33 -10.33
CA THR A 10 4.09 -1.12 -11.31
C THR A 10 4.59 -0.96 -12.76
N ARG A 11 5.67 -1.66 -13.10
CA ARG A 11 6.34 -1.51 -14.40
C ARG A 11 5.55 -2.15 -15.53
N THR A 12 5.43 -1.42 -16.63
CA THR A 12 4.98 -1.93 -17.93
C THR A 12 6.18 -2.47 -18.72
N MET A 13 5.96 -3.28 -19.77
CA MET A 13 7.05 -3.77 -20.64
C MET A 13 8.05 -2.66 -21.09
N PRO A 14 7.61 -1.44 -21.44
CA PRO A 14 8.51 -0.31 -21.74
C PRO A 14 9.42 0.10 -20.57
N ASP A 15 8.94 -0.01 -19.33
CA ASP A 15 9.70 0.36 -18.12
C ASP A 15 10.79 -0.67 -17.81
N VAL A 16 10.55 -1.95 -18.15
CA VAL A 16 11.56 -3.00 -18.09
C VAL A 16 12.69 -2.73 -19.10
N LEU A 17 12.35 -2.34 -20.33
CA LEU A 17 13.33 -1.93 -21.34
C LEU A 17 14.16 -0.71 -20.90
N LYS A 18 13.53 0.32 -20.32
CA LYS A 18 14.24 1.49 -19.78
C LYS A 18 15.11 1.16 -18.57
N SER A 19 14.72 0.19 -17.74
CA SER A 19 15.53 -0.24 -16.60
C SER A 19 16.83 -0.92 -17.01
N TRP A 20 16.87 -1.51 -18.22
CA TRP A 20 18.10 -2.05 -18.81
C TRP A 20 19.11 -0.94 -19.20
N LEU A 21 18.63 0.29 -19.39
CA LEU A 21 19.44 1.48 -19.70
C LEU A 21 19.87 2.27 -18.44
N GLY A 22 19.73 1.69 -17.23
CA GLY A 22 20.22 2.28 -15.98
C GLY A 22 19.26 3.23 -15.24
N ASN A 23 18.09 3.54 -15.81
CA ASN A 23 17.08 4.38 -15.16
C ASN A 23 16.08 3.54 -14.36
N ARG A 24 16.59 2.84 -13.34
CA ARG A 24 15.79 1.99 -12.46
C ARG A 24 15.23 2.82 -11.30
N ARG A 25 13.90 2.86 -11.16
CA ARG A 25 13.24 3.42 -9.97
C ARG A 25 13.30 2.40 -8.84
N GLU A 26 13.77 2.83 -7.68
CA GLU A 26 13.95 1.96 -6.51
C GLU A 26 12.83 2.17 -5.47
N PRO A 27 12.44 1.13 -4.69
CA PRO A 27 11.40 1.24 -3.67
C PRO A 27 11.68 2.33 -2.62
N GLU A 28 12.94 2.61 -2.33
CA GLU A 28 13.35 3.67 -1.41
C GLU A 28 12.95 5.06 -1.93
N GLN A 29 12.96 5.26 -3.26
CA GLN A 29 12.51 6.50 -3.87
C GLN A 29 10.99 6.65 -3.77
N ASP A 30 10.24 5.53 -3.83
CA ASP A 30 8.79 5.55 -3.62
C ASP A 30 8.45 5.94 -2.17
N LEU A 31 9.17 5.40 -1.20
CA LEU A 31 8.97 5.76 0.21
C LEU A 31 9.27 7.25 0.45
N ALA A 32 10.39 7.75 -0.06
CA ALA A 32 10.73 9.16 0.05
C ALA A 32 9.71 10.07 -0.65
N ASP A 33 9.21 9.67 -1.82
CA ASP A 33 8.17 10.40 -2.53
C ASP A 33 6.86 10.43 -1.70
N LEU A 34 6.44 9.32 -1.10
CA LEU A 34 5.28 9.29 -0.20
C LEU A 34 5.45 10.20 1.02
N ASP A 35 6.60 10.12 1.69
CA ASP A 35 6.90 10.93 2.88
C ASP A 35 6.96 12.43 2.56
N SER A 36 7.31 12.79 1.32
CA SER A 36 7.25 14.18 0.83
C SER A 36 5.87 14.63 0.37
N GLY A 37 4.84 13.77 0.48
CA GLY A 37 3.46 14.07 0.09
C GLY A 37 3.18 13.90 -1.40
N ARG A 38 4.05 13.24 -2.16
CA ARG A 38 3.81 12.93 -3.57
C ARG A 38 2.91 11.71 -3.71
N GLN A 39 2.09 11.74 -4.75
CA GLN A 39 1.19 10.65 -5.07
C GLN A 39 1.86 9.61 -5.96
N LEU A 40 1.65 8.33 -5.63
CA LEU A 40 2.14 7.20 -6.40
C LEU A 40 1.00 6.32 -6.91
N SER A 41 1.16 5.69 -8.06
CA SER A 41 0.22 4.71 -8.61
C SER A 41 0.80 3.30 -8.50
N LEU A 42 0.11 2.45 -7.76
CA LEU A 42 0.43 1.05 -7.51
C LEU A 42 -0.55 0.14 -8.26
N VAL A 43 -0.05 -0.77 -9.09
CA VAL A 43 -0.89 -1.85 -9.64
C VAL A 43 -1.15 -2.87 -8.55
N SER A 44 -2.42 -3.23 -8.40
CA SER A 44 -2.85 -4.26 -7.47
C SER A 44 -3.90 -5.15 -8.10
N TYR A 45 -4.13 -6.29 -7.48
CA TYR A 45 -5.17 -7.23 -7.84
C TYR A 45 -6.02 -7.49 -6.61
N LEU A 46 -7.25 -6.97 -6.59
CA LEU A 46 -8.21 -7.29 -5.54
C LEU A 46 -8.72 -8.71 -5.80
N VAL A 47 -8.52 -9.60 -4.84
CA VAL A 47 -8.95 -11.00 -4.94
C VAL A 47 -10.39 -11.09 -4.46
N GLY A 48 -11.30 -11.35 -5.40
CA GLY A 48 -12.71 -11.54 -5.12
C GLY A 48 -13.08 -12.99 -4.83
N GLU A 49 -14.35 -13.19 -4.53
CA GLU A 49 -14.92 -14.51 -4.25
C GLU A 49 -14.63 -15.50 -5.40
N ARG A 50 -14.33 -16.76 -5.04
CA ARG A 50 -13.96 -17.85 -5.97
C ARG A 50 -12.62 -17.65 -6.70
N GLY A 51 -11.74 -16.80 -6.18
CA GLY A 51 -10.38 -16.62 -6.69
C GLY A 51 -10.28 -15.84 -7.99
N ARG A 52 -11.33 -15.09 -8.35
CA ARG A 52 -11.28 -14.15 -9.48
C ARG A 52 -10.64 -12.85 -9.01
N SER A 53 -9.52 -12.48 -9.61
CA SER A 53 -8.84 -11.23 -9.28
C SER A 53 -9.14 -10.13 -10.30
N LYS A 54 -9.46 -8.93 -9.83
CA LYS A 54 -9.62 -7.74 -10.68
C LYS A 54 -8.40 -6.84 -10.53
N ARG A 55 -7.87 -6.32 -11.63
CA ARG A 55 -6.75 -5.36 -11.61
C ARG A 55 -7.25 -3.97 -11.21
N HIS A 56 -6.54 -3.34 -10.29
CA HIS A 56 -6.76 -1.97 -9.83
C HIS A 56 -5.46 -1.17 -9.93
N TYR A 57 -5.58 0.15 -10.08
CA TYR A 57 -4.51 1.10 -9.86
C TYR A 57 -4.85 1.89 -8.61
N LEU A 58 -4.10 1.67 -7.54
CA LEU A 58 -4.26 2.37 -6.27
C LEU A 58 -3.44 3.65 -6.30
N VAL A 59 -4.05 4.76 -5.89
CA VAL A 59 -3.33 6.01 -5.64
C VAL A 59 -2.89 6.02 -4.18
N LEU A 60 -1.58 6.04 -3.96
CA LEU A 60 -0.93 6.12 -2.66
C LEU A 60 -0.52 7.56 -2.37
N GLY A 61 -0.60 7.99 -1.11
CA GLY A 61 -0.33 9.38 -0.72
C GLY A 61 -1.36 10.40 -1.22
N GLY A 62 -2.48 9.91 -1.78
CA GLY A 62 -3.65 10.69 -2.18
C GLY A 62 -4.68 10.84 -1.06
N SER A 63 -5.95 11.06 -1.44
CA SER A 63 -7.03 11.07 -0.44
C SER A 63 -7.19 9.65 0.13
N PRO A 64 -7.42 9.49 1.45
CA PRO A 64 -7.80 8.20 2.03
C PRO A 64 -9.00 7.55 1.31
N ASP A 65 -9.88 8.36 0.70
CA ASP A 65 -11.04 7.89 -0.07
C ASP A 65 -10.65 7.04 -1.28
N ASP A 66 -9.51 7.34 -1.92
CA ASP A 66 -9.03 6.60 -3.11
C ASP A 66 -8.67 5.15 -2.74
N LEU A 67 -8.10 4.97 -1.54
CA LEU A 67 -7.82 3.65 -0.97
C LEU A 67 -9.11 2.99 -0.48
N ALA A 68 -9.96 3.76 0.20
CA ALA A 68 -11.20 3.24 0.77
C ALA A 68 -12.18 2.71 -0.29
N ALA A 69 -12.17 3.28 -1.49
CA ALA A 69 -12.95 2.80 -2.62
C ALA A 69 -12.58 1.37 -3.08
N VAL A 70 -11.40 0.87 -2.72
CA VAL A 70 -10.93 -0.46 -3.12
C VAL A 70 -10.88 -1.45 -1.96
N ILE A 71 -10.42 -1.02 -0.79
CA ILE A 71 -10.21 -1.90 0.37
C ILE A 71 -11.10 -1.56 1.57
N GLY A 72 -12.14 -0.73 1.37
CA GLY A 72 -13.06 -0.30 2.43
C GLY A 72 -12.50 0.82 3.31
N PRO A 73 -13.33 1.43 4.17
CA PRO A 73 -12.92 2.55 5.03
C PRO A 73 -11.85 2.12 6.04
N GLY A 74 -10.82 2.94 6.23
CA GLY A 74 -9.82 2.73 7.28
C GLY A 74 -10.30 3.18 8.66
N PRO A 75 -9.52 2.90 9.73
CA PRO A 75 -8.19 2.29 9.69
C PRO A 75 -8.23 0.81 9.30
N HIS A 76 -7.18 0.35 8.61
CA HIS A 76 -7.05 -1.05 8.18
C HIS A 76 -6.12 -1.84 9.08
N ARG A 77 -6.45 -3.11 9.32
CA ARG A 77 -5.58 -4.05 10.02
C ARG A 77 -5.04 -5.08 9.04
N ILE A 78 -3.73 -5.07 8.79
CA ILE A 78 -3.06 -6.16 8.05
C ILE A 78 -2.73 -7.28 9.04
N TYR A 79 -3.24 -8.48 8.78
CA TYR A 79 -2.96 -9.65 9.61
C TYR A 79 -2.17 -10.75 8.88
N ARG A 80 -2.06 -10.68 7.55
CA ARG A 80 -1.22 -11.60 6.78
C ARG A 80 -0.55 -10.90 5.61
N THR A 81 0.69 -11.30 5.37
CA THR A 81 1.39 -11.04 4.11
C THR A 81 2.02 -12.36 3.71
N ASP A 82 1.26 -13.19 3.01
CA ASP A 82 1.71 -14.49 2.55
C ASP A 82 2.08 -14.43 1.06
N GLY A 83 3.01 -15.29 0.68
CA GLY A 83 3.46 -15.41 -0.72
C GLY A 83 2.51 -16.24 -1.57
N THR A 84 1.30 -16.53 -1.08
CA THR A 84 0.37 -17.48 -1.71
C THR A 84 -0.26 -16.83 -2.93
N ARG A 85 0.43 -16.96 -4.06
CA ARG A 85 0.08 -16.33 -5.33
C ARG A 85 -1.37 -16.65 -5.74
N PRO A 86 -2.24 -15.65 -5.92
CA PRO A 86 -3.56 -15.88 -6.48
C PRO A 86 -3.44 -16.45 -7.89
N ARG A 87 -4.38 -17.32 -8.26
CA ARG A 87 -4.38 -17.95 -9.58
C ARG A 87 -4.51 -16.87 -10.67
N GLY A 88 -3.56 -16.81 -11.59
CA GLY A 88 -3.54 -15.80 -12.67
C GLY A 88 -2.76 -14.52 -12.37
N VAL A 89 -2.12 -14.40 -11.20
CA VAL A 89 -1.21 -13.28 -10.87
C VAL A 89 0.25 -13.71 -11.07
N GLU A 90 1.11 -12.78 -11.50
CA GLU A 90 2.53 -13.03 -11.76
C GLU A 90 3.34 -13.34 -10.47
N ALA A 91 4.46 -14.06 -10.59
CA ALA A 91 5.30 -14.46 -9.45
C ALA A 91 5.96 -13.28 -8.68
N ALA A 92 5.97 -12.10 -9.29
CA ALA A 92 6.46 -10.86 -8.71
C ALA A 92 5.51 -10.27 -7.64
N PHE A 93 4.29 -10.80 -7.51
CA PHE A 93 3.29 -10.32 -6.57
C PHE A 93 3.25 -11.18 -5.30
N THR A 94 2.76 -10.58 -4.22
CA THR A 94 2.45 -11.23 -2.94
C THR A 94 1.06 -10.79 -2.48
N THR A 95 0.38 -11.63 -1.71
CA THR A 95 -0.91 -11.30 -1.12
C THR A 95 -0.75 -10.60 0.22
N ILE A 96 -1.63 -9.63 0.45
CA ILE A 96 -1.82 -8.95 1.71
C ILE A 96 -3.27 -9.17 2.08
N ASP A 97 -3.49 -9.76 3.25
CA ASP A 97 -4.81 -9.89 3.84
C ASP A 97 -4.95 -8.88 4.97
N GLY A 98 -6.07 -8.18 4.96
CA GLY A 98 -6.44 -7.28 6.03
C GLY A 98 -7.94 -7.14 6.16
N ALA A 99 -8.34 -6.37 7.16
CA ALA A 99 -9.73 -5.97 7.37
C ALA A 99 -9.83 -4.45 7.37
N ASP A 100 -10.98 -3.94 6.94
CA ASP A 100 -11.34 -2.54 7.05
C ASP A 100 -11.91 -2.20 8.45
N ALA A 101 -12.29 -0.94 8.67
CA ALA A 101 -12.82 -0.48 9.96
C ALA A 101 -14.19 -1.09 10.32
N THR A 102 -14.90 -1.67 9.36
CA THR A 102 -16.18 -2.36 9.57
C THR A 102 -15.99 -3.84 9.90
N GLY A 103 -14.76 -4.35 9.79
CA GLY A 103 -14.42 -5.76 9.96
C GLY A 103 -14.62 -6.59 8.69
N HIS A 104 -14.77 -5.96 7.53
CA HIS A 104 -14.84 -6.67 6.25
C HIS A 104 -13.43 -7.02 5.78
N ASP A 105 -13.19 -8.31 5.53
CA ASP A 105 -11.91 -8.82 5.04
C ASP A 105 -11.69 -8.45 3.57
N TRP A 106 -10.46 -8.09 3.25
CA TRP A 106 -9.98 -7.87 1.89
C TRP A 106 -8.66 -8.60 1.67
N GLN A 107 -8.46 -9.05 0.43
CA GLN A 107 -7.21 -9.64 -0.01
C GLN A 107 -6.72 -8.93 -1.26
N LEU A 108 -5.49 -8.42 -1.19
CA LEU A 108 -4.87 -7.64 -2.25
C LEU A 108 -3.56 -8.28 -2.66
N ALA A 109 -3.40 -8.59 -3.94
CA ALA A 109 -2.10 -8.95 -4.50
C ALA A 109 -1.40 -7.71 -5.05
N ILE A 110 -0.19 -7.42 -4.56
CA ILE A 110 0.65 -6.30 -5.00
C ILE A 110 2.08 -6.77 -5.30
N PRO A 111 2.86 -6.02 -6.09
CA PRO A 111 4.27 -6.33 -6.30
C PRO A 111 5.02 -6.44 -4.96
N LYS A 112 5.83 -7.49 -4.81
CA LYS A 112 6.62 -7.75 -3.58
C LYS A 112 7.47 -6.56 -3.15
N VAL A 113 8.01 -5.84 -4.13
CA VAL A 113 8.85 -4.66 -3.90
C VAL A 113 8.08 -3.47 -3.32
N ASP A 114 6.77 -3.39 -3.57
CA ASP A 114 5.93 -2.26 -3.17
C ASP A 114 5.20 -2.48 -1.84
N VAL A 115 5.43 -3.62 -1.16
CA VAL A 115 4.76 -3.96 0.12
C VAL A 115 5.04 -2.91 1.20
N ARG A 116 6.29 -2.45 1.30
CA ARG A 116 6.66 -1.40 2.26
C ARG A 116 6.00 -0.08 1.92
N THR A 117 6.01 0.30 0.65
CA THR A 117 5.36 1.50 0.12
C THR A 117 3.86 1.51 0.41
N PHE A 118 3.19 0.38 0.20
CA PHE A 118 1.77 0.24 0.48
C PHE A 118 1.46 0.37 1.98
N ARG A 119 2.20 -0.32 2.86
CA ARG A 119 2.02 -0.21 4.32
C ARG A 119 2.23 1.23 4.79
N ARG A 120 3.28 1.89 4.30
CA ARG A 120 3.56 3.29 4.63
C ARG A 120 2.42 4.20 4.19
N ALA A 121 1.84 3.98 3.01
CA ALA A 121 0.69 4.73 2.53
C ALA A 121 -0.55 4.57 3.43
N LEU A 122 -0.81 3.35 3.95
CA LEU A 122 -1.90 3.13 4.91
C LEU A 122 -1.67 3.89 6.22
N ASP A 123 -0.44 3.83 6.76
CA ASP A 123 -0.08 4.54 7.99
C ASP A 123 -0.23 6.07 7.85
N LEU A 124 0.08 6.62 6.67
CA LEU A 124 -0.10 8.04 6.38
C LEU A 124 -1.57 8.43 6.20
N ALA A 125 -2.38 7.56 5.59
CA ALA A 125 -3.80 7.82 5.34
C ALA A 125 -4.65 7.70 6.61
N TRP A 126 -4.29 6.78 7.51
CA TRP A 126 -4.93 6.58 8.80
C TRP A 126 -3.87 6.45 9.90
N PRO A 127 -3.29 7.58 10.34
CA PRO A 127 -2.32 7.56 11.42
C PRO A 127 -2.96 6.91 12.64
N HIS A 128 -2.28 5.90 13.18
CA HIS A 128 -2.69 5.31 14.44
C HIS A 128 -2.73 6.45 15.46
N PRO A 129 -3.83 6.61 16.23
CA PRO A 129 -3.80 7.55 17.33
C PRO A 129 -2.61 7.12 18.19
N GLU A 130 -1.62 8.00 18.32
CA GLU A 130 -0.49 7.76 19.21
C GLU A 130 -1.11 7.26 20.52
N ARG A 131 -0.63 6.11 21.01
CA ARG A 131 -0.85 5.78 22.41
C ARG A 131 -0.28 6.99 23.13
N ARG A 132 -1.15 7.91 23.59
CA ARG A 132 -0.75 8.89 24.60
C ARG A 132 -0.18 8.02 25.70
N SER A 133 1.14 8.02 25.83
CA SER A 133 1.79 7.47 26.99
C SER A 133 1.11 8.15 28.17
N THR A 134 0.32 7.39 28.91
CA THR A 134 -0.12 7.73 30.27
C THR A 134 1.08 7.63 31.21
N ASP A 135 2.21 8.22 30.81
CA ASP A 135 3.32 8.56 31.66
C ASP A 135 3.30 10.07 31.76
N ASP A 136 2.39 10.56 32.60
CA ASP A 136 2.56 11.84 33.27
C ASP A 136 3.05 11.56 34.70
N PRO A 137 4.37 11.40 34.92
CA PRO A 137 4.93 11.38 36.26
C PRO A 137 5.28 12.83 36.65
N SER A 138 4.28 13.63 36.99
CA SER A 138 4.45 14.97 37.58
C SER A 138 3.10 15.41 38.15
N THR A 139 2.92 15.75 39.41
CA THR A 139 3.88 16.20 40.42
C THR A 139 3.24 15.96 41.79
N ASP A 140 4.02 15.47 42.75
CA ASP A 140 3.83 15.74 44.18
C ASP A 140 3.39 17.20 44.37
N HIS A 141 2.28 17.45 45.05
CA HIS A 141 2.07 18.62 45.91
C HIS A 141 0.69 18.51 46.58
N TYR A 142 0.66 17.89 47.76
CA TYR A 142 0.29 18.48 49.07
C TYR A 142 -0.06 17.38 50.10
#